data_AF-A0A2D9LGX7-F1
#
_entry.id   AF-A0A2D9LGX7-F1
#
_cell.length_a   1.000
_cell.length_b   1.000
_cell.length_c   1.000
_cell.angle_alpha   90.00
_cell.angle_beta   90.00
_cell.angle_gamma   90.00
#
_symmetry.space_group_name_H-M   'P 1'
#
loop_
_entity.id
_entity.type
_entity.pdbx_description
1 polymer ?
#
loop_
_entity_poly.entity_id
_entity_poly.type
_entity_poly.pdbx_seq_one_letter_code
_entity_poly.pdbx_strand_id
1 'polypeptide(L)' 'MTVPASIFRAYDIRGIVDDTLSEATTELIGRAVGSEAAVRGEQTVIVARDGRTSGPRLQA' A
#
# COMPACT_ATOMS: atom_id res chain seq x y z
N MET A 1 13.70 -8.25 0.79
CA MET A 1 12.81 -7.78 1.87
C MET A 1 11.60 -8.71 1.90
N THR A 2 11.15 -9.13 3.08
CA THR A 2 9.97 -9.99 3.22
C THR A 2 8.78 -9.15 3.62
N VAL A 3 7.67 -9.25 2.89
CA VAL A 3 6.40 -8.60 3.25
C VAL A 3 5.60 -9.55 4.15
N PRO A 4 5.20 -9.18 5.37
CA PRO A 4 4.46 -10.07 6.25
C PRO A 4 3.10 -10.42 5.65
N ALA A 5 2.83 -11.70 5.39
CA ALA A 5 1.54 -12.13 4.84
C ALA A 5 0.33 -11.73 5.71
N SER A 6 0.57 -11.56 7.02
CA SER A 6 -0.45 -11.13 7.98
C SER A 6 -1.04 -9.75 7.69
N ILE A 7 -0.38 -8.87 6.91
CA ILE A 7 -0.98 -7.58 6.57
C ILE A 7 -2.10 -7.71 5.53
N PHE A 8 -2.11 -8.79 4.73
CA PHE A 8 -3.15 -9.04 3.74
C PHE A 8 -4.34 -9.73 4.41
N ARG A 9 -5.41 -8.96 4.65
CA ARG A 9 -6.65 -9.45 5.25
C ARG A 9 -7.63 -9.83 4.15
N ALA A 10 -8.79 -10.36 4.54
CA ALA A 10 -9.81 -10.81 3.60
C ALA A 10 -10.38 -9.68 2.71
N TYR A 11 -10.33 -8.42 3.17
CA TYR A 11 -10.96 -7.29 2.50
C TYR A 11 -10.07 -6.04 2.36
N ASP A 12 -8.94 -5.98 3.04
CA ASP A 12 -8.01 -4.85 2.98
C ASP A 12 -6.58 -5.25 3.35
N ILE A 13 -5.66 -4.28 3.25
CA ILE A 13 -4.30 -4.41 3.75
C ILE A 13 -4.18 -3.57 5.02
N ARG A 14 -3.75 -4.18 6.12
CA ARG A 14 -3.64 -3.52 7.42
C ARG A 14 -2.45 -4.00 8.23
N GLY A 15 -1.63 -3.06 8.67
CA GLY A 15 -0.48 -3.30 9.55
C GLY A 15 -0.23 -2.13 10.49
N ILE A 16 0.72 -2.33 11.39
CA ILE A 16 1.25 -1.33 12.32
C ILE A 16 2.47 -0.69 11.65
N VAL A 17 2.45 0.64 11.54
CA VAL A 17 3.54 1.41 10.93
C VAL A 17 4.83 1.23 11.74
N ASP A 18 5.95 1.06 11.05
CA ASP A 18 7.29 0.81 11.59
C ASP A 18 7.46 -0.58 12.29
N ASP A 19 6.46 -1.47 12.17
CA ASP A 19 6.52 -2.88 12.62
C ASP A 19 6.16 -3.83 11.46
N THR A 20 4.88 -3.93 11.13
CA THR A 20 4.38 -4.83 10.07
C THR A 20 4.14 -4.12 8.75
N LEU A 21 4.07 -2.78 8.76
CA LEU A 21 3.93 -1.94 7.57
C LEU A 21 5.02 -0.86 7.57
N SER A 22 5.75 -0.74 6.47
CA SER A 22 6.84 0.24 6.28
C SER A 22 6.65 1.04 5.00
N GLU A 23 7.41 2.12 4.82
CA GLU A 23 7.43 2.91 3.58
C GLU A 23 7.79 2.04 2.37
N ALA A 24 8.84 1.20 2.49
CA ALA A 24 9.23 0.27 1.43
C ALA A 24 8.14 -0.76 1.09
N THR A 25 7.45 -1.31 2.09
CA THR A 25 6.33 -2.24 1.85
C THR A 25 5.14 -1.52 1.20
N THR A 26 4.88 -0.28 1.60
CA THR A 26 3.79 0.54 1.03
C THR A 26 4.07 0.87 -0.44
N GLU A 27 5.33 1.19 -0.79
CA GLU A 27 5.74 1.38 -2.18
C GLU A 27 5.52 0.11 -3.02
N LEU A 28 5.88 -1.07 -2.50
CA LEU A 28 5.64 -2.34 -3.18
C LEU A 28 4.15 -2.62 -3.38
N ILE A 29 3.30 -2.28 -2.40
CA ILE A 29 1.84 -2.38 -2.54
C ILE A 29 1.36 -1.45 -3.67
N GLY A 30 1.84 -0.20 -3.71
CA GLY A 30 1.54 0.75 -4.78
C GLY A 30 1.93 0.21 -6.16
N ARG A 31 3.13 -0.36 -6.29
CA ARG A 31 3.60 -1.02 -7.53
C ARG A 31 2.72 -2.20 -7.92
N ALA A 32 2.30 -3.02 -6.96
CA ALA A 32 1.42 -4.15 -7.22
C ALA A 32 0.04 -3.71 -7.72
N VAL A 33 -0.56 -2.70 -7.08
CA VAL A 33 -1.84 -2.10 -7.51
C VAL A 33 -1.71 -1.49 -8.91
N GLY A 34 -0.65 -0.71 -9.16
CA GLY A 34 -0.39 -0.10 -10.47
C GLY A 34 -0.14 -1.13 -11.57
N SER A 35 0.52 -2.25 -11.25
CA SER A 35 0.75 -3.34 -12.19
C SER A 35 -0.57 -4.04 -12.57
N GLU A 36 -1.44 -4.29 -11.60
CA GLU A 36 -2.78 -4.84 -11.84
C GLU A 36 -3.66 -3.88 -12.65
N ALA A 37 -3.62 -2.58 -12.33
CA ALA A 37 -4.32 -1.55 -13.09
C ALA A 37 -3.87 -1.54 -14.56
N ALA A 38 -2.55 -1.56 -14.80
CA ALA A 38 -1.98 -1.59 -16.16
C ALA A 38 -2.41 -2.83 -16.95
N VAL A 39 -2.42 -4.02 -16.33
CA VAL A 39 -2.91 -5.26 -16.94
C VAL A 39 -4.39 -5.16 -17.34
N ARG A 40 -5.18 -4.41 -16.58
CA ARG A 40 -6.60 -4.13 -16.88
C ARG A 40 -6.81 -3.00 -17.88
N GLY A 41 -5.74 -2.38 -18.37
CA GLY A 41 -5.81 -1.23 -19.28
C GLY A 41 -6.12 0.11 -18.60
N GLU A 42 -6.13 0.15 -17.26
CA GLU A 42 -6.35 1.38 -16.50
C GLU A 42 -5.06 2.20 -16.43
N GLN A 43 -5.15 3.49 -16.75
CA GLN A 43 -4.00 4.41 -16.81
C GLN A 43 -3.98 5.44 -15.67
N THR A 44 -4.97 5.39 -14.77
CA THR A 44 -5.11 6.39 -13.71
C THR A 44 -5.57 5.73 -12.43
N VAL A 45 -4.87 6.00 -11.33
CA VAL A 45 -5.22 5.56 -9.98
C VAL A 45 -5.33 6.79 -9.09
N ILE A 46 -6.48 6.97 -8.45
CA ILE A 46 -6.71 8.05 -7.48
C ILE A 46 -6.20 7.58 -6.12
N VAL A 47 -5.39 8.41 -5.47
CA VAL A 47 -4.86 8.12 -4.13
C VAL A 47 -5.42 9.13 -3.13
N ALA A 48 -5.85 8.64 -1.98
CA ALA A 48 -6.29 9.44 -0.84
C ALA A 48 -5.80 8.81 0.45
N ARG A 49 -5.81 9.58 1.54
CA ARG A 49 -5.45 9.12 2.88
C ARG A 49 -6.39 9.69 3.94
N ASP A 50 -6.41 9.06 5.11
CA ASP A 50 -7.09 9.59 6.29
C ASP A 50 -6.20 10.61 7.07
N GLY A 51 -6.66 10.98 8.26
CA GLY A 51 -5.99 11.91 9.17
C GLY A 51 -4.89 11.32 10.05
N ARG A 52 -4.37 10.12 9.78
CA ARG A 52 -3.28 9.53 10.58
C ARG A 52 -1.97 10.29 10.41
N THR A 53 -1.20 10.37 11.49
CA THR A 53 0.12 11.02 11.52
C THR A 53 1.14 10.33 10.62
N SER A 54 0.99 9.03 10.37
CA SER A 54 1.82 8.28 9.41
C SER A 54 1.49 8.57 7.95
N GLY A 55 0.33 9.17 7.66
CA GLY A 55 -0.18 9.39 6.31
C GLY A 55 0.82 10.10 5.38
N PRO A 56 1.38 11.27 5.76
CA PRO A 56 2.36 11.97 4.93
C PRO A 56 3.61 11.15 4.57
N ARG A 57 4.08 10.27 5.46
CA ARG A 57 5.24 9.39 5.19
C ARG A 57 4.90 8.27 4.20
N LEU A 58 3.66 7.78 4.23
CA LEU A 58 3.24 6.62 3.44
C LEU A 58 2.60 7.00 2.09
N GLN A 59 2.36 8.29 1.82
CA GLN A 59 1.67 8.79 0.62
C GLN A 59 2.62 9.47 -0.40
N ALA A 60 3.93 9.30 -0.27
CA ALA A 60 4.92 9.95 -1.14
C ALA A 60 4.84 9.49 -2.60
#